data_AF-A0ABC9ERA8-F1
#
_entry.id   AF-A0ABC9ERA8-F1
#
_cell.length_a   1.000
_cell.length_b   1.000
_cell.length_c   1.000
_cell.angle_alpha   90.00
_cell.angle_beta   90.00
_cell.angle_gamma   90.00
#
_symmetry.space_group_name_H-M   'P 1'
#
loop_
_entity.id
_entity.type
_entity.pdbx_description
1 polymer ?
#
loop_
_entity_poly.entity_id
_entity_poly.type
_entity_poly.pdbx_seq_one_letter_code
_entity_poly.pdbx_strand_id
1 'polypeptide(L)'
;MAIRGVASSREDMTLEEFKEWLKQFDADGDGKISRNELREALRRRGGWFTTWRAGKALRQADKNSSGFLDDSEIENLIAFAQKDLGMKVSTW
;
A
#
# COMPACT_ATOMS: atom_id res chain seq x y z
N MET A 1 -23.26 14.27 -28.91
CA MET A 1 -22.45 13.09 -29.31
C MET A 1 -21.21 13.00 -28.41
N ALA A 2 -21.16 12.01 -27.50
CA ALA A 2 -20.14 10.93 -27.42
C ALA A 2 -18.70 11.21 -27.98
N ILE A 3 -17.53 10.85 -27.40
CA ILE A 3 -17.07 10.10 -26.20
C ILE A 3 -15.54 10.35 -26.04
N ARG A 4 -15.03 10.23 -24.80
CA ARG A 4 -13.77 9.54 -24.38
C ARG A 4 -12.43 10.30 -24.37
N GLY A 5 -11.93 10.47 -23.14
CA GLY A 5 -10.53 10.79 -22.84
C GLY A 5 -10.24 10.77 -21.33
N VAL A 6 -10.75 9.77 -20.60
CA VAL A 6 -10.33 9.51 -19.21
C VAL A 6 -8.88 9.04 -19.24
N ALA A 7 -7.96 9.89 -18.79
CA ALA A 7 -6.55 9.54 -18.66
C ALA A 7 -5.87 10.36 -17.55
N SER A 8 -6.44 10.37 -16.33
CA SER A 8 -5.60 10.52 -15.14
C SER A 8 -5.18 9.12 -14.68
N SER A 9 -4.27 8.51 -15.44
CA SER A 9 -3.73 7.18 -15.16
C SER A 9 -2.59 7.28 -14.15
N ARG A 10 -2.94 7.29 -12.87
CA ARG A 10 -2.23 6.73 -11.70
C ARG A 10 -3.00 7.21 -10.49
N GLU A 11 -3.70 6.29 -9.84
CA GLU A 11 -4.63 6.52 -8.74
C GLU A 11 -4.00 7.40 -7.65
N ASP A 12 -4.31 8.69 -7.65
CA ASP A 12 -4.05 9.57 -6.52
C ASP A 12 -4.93 9.07 -5.36
N MET A 13 -4.33 8.42 -4.37
CA MET A 13 -5.04 7.79 -3.26
C MET A 13 -4.90 8.67 -2.02
N THR A 14 -5.97 8.95 -1.28
CA THR A 14 -5.85 9.68 -0.02
C THR A 14 -5.26 8.81 1.09
N LEU A 15 -4.75 9.43 2.17
CA LEU A 15 -4.32 8.67 3.36
C LEU A 15 -5.45 7.77 3.89
N GLU A 16 -6.70 8.24 3.86
CA GLU A 16 -7.86 7.47 4.30
C GLU A 16 -8.13 6.29 3.37
N GLU A 17 -8.13 6.50 2.05
CA GLU A 17 -8.27 5.39 1.09
C GLU A 17 -7.13 4.39 1.21
N PHE A 18 -5.91 4.84 1.48
CA PHE A 18 -4.77 3.96 1.72
C PHE A 18 -4.97 3.15 3.01
N LYS A 19 -5.47 3.77 4.08
CA LYS A 19 -5.80 3.08 5.34
C LYS A 19 -6.95 2.09 5.17
N GLU A 20 -8.02 2.46 4.46
CA GLU A 20 -9.12 1.55 4.14
C GLU A 20 -8.64 0.38 3.26
N TRP A 21 -7.74 0.68 2.32
CA TRP A 21 -7.11 -0.34 1.51
C TRP A 21 -6.25 -1.29 2.34
N LEU A 22 -5.46 -0.77 3.29
CA LEU A 22 -4.71 -1.60 4.23
C LEU A 22 -5.64 -2.41 5.13
N LYS A 23 -6.74 -1.85 5.62
CA LYS A 23 -7.74 -2.58 6.40
C LYS A 23 -8.36 -3.76 5.66
N GLN A 24 -8.42 -3.73 4.33
CA GLN A 24 -8.86 -4.89 3.56
C GLN A 24 -7.86 -6.06 3.59
N PHE A 25 -6.65 -5.82 4.08
CA PHE A 25 -5.58 -6.81 4.20
C PHE A 25 -5.33 -7.26 5.62
N ASP A 26 -5.56 -6.37 6.59
CA ASP A 26 -5.63 -6.67 8.01
C ASP A 26 -6.76 -7.69 8.24
N ALA A 27 -6.37 -8.97 8.24
CA ALA A 27 -7.31 -10.08 8.29
C ALA A 27 -7.63 -10.45 9.74
N ASP A 28 -6.72 -10.18 10.66
CA ASP A 28 -6.90 -10.40 12.09
C ASP A 28 -7.49 -9.17 12.83
N GLY A 29 -7.51 -8.00 12.19
CA GLY A 29 -8.10 -6.78 12.69
C GLY A 29 -7.26 -6.11 13.78
N ASP A 30 -5.96 -6.39 13.84
CA ASP A 30 -5.06 -5.86 14.86
C ASP A 30 -4.62 -4.40 14.59
N GLY A 31 -5.02 -3.86 13.43
CA GLY A 31 -4.69 -2.50 12.98
C GLY A 31 -3.29 -2.39 12.38
N LYS A 32 -2.59 -3.52 12.20
CA LYS A 32 -1.25 -3.62 11.62
C LYS A 32 -1.31 -4.55 10.42
N ILE A 33 -0.26 -4.52 9.61
CA ILE A 33 -0.14 -5.44 8.48
C ILE A 33 1.08 -6.31 8.69
N SER A 34 0.84 -7.59 8.98
CA SER A 34 1.91 -8.57 9.05
C SER A 34 2.46 -8.89 7.66
N ARG A 35 3.69 -9.42 7.62
CA ARG A 35 4.29 -9.97 6.39
C ARG A 35 3.40 -10.99 5.68
N ASN A 36 2.66 -11.79 6.45
CA ASN A 36 1.80 -12.83 5.90
C ASN A 36 0.56 -12.20 5.27
N GLU A 37 -0.08 -11.26 5.95
CA GLU A 37 -1.25 -10.54 5.45
C GLU A 37 -0.93 -9.73 4.21
N LEU A 38 0.20 -9.00 4.21
CA LEU A 38 0.66 -8.32 3.00
C LEU A 38 0.91 -9.32 1.86
N ARG A 39 1.48 -10.49 2.13
CA ARG A 39 1.71 -11.49 1.08
C ARG A 39 0.40 -12.05 0.52
N GLU A 40 -0.60 -12.31 1.38
CA GLU A 40 -1.91 -12.78 0.96
C GLU A 40 -2.71 -11.73 0.22
N ALA A 41 -2.71 -10.49 0.73
CA ALA A 41 -3.24 -9.29 0.09
C ALA A 41 -2.80 -9.15 -1.36
N LEU A 42 -1.50 -9.29 -1.59
CA LEU A 42 -0.90 -9.15 -2.90
C LEU A 42 -1.19 -10.30 -3.84
N ARG A 43 -1.33 -11.50 -3.27
CA ARG A 43 -1.78 -12.68 -4.01
C ARG A 43 -3.26 -12.56 -4.40
N ARG A 44 -4.09 -11.95 -3.56
CA ARG A 44 -5.53 -11.70 -3.82
C ARG A 44 -5.76 -10.58 -4.83
N ARG A 45 -5.00 -9.48 -4.74
CA ARG A 45 -5.24 -8.27 -5.57
C ARG A 45 -4.63 -8.34 -6.98
N GLY A 46 -3.83 -9.36 -7.28
CA GLY A 46 -3.40 -9.69 -8.65
C GLY A 46 -2.95 -8.47 -9.46
N GLY A 47 -1.94 -7.74 -9.00
CA GLY A 47 -1.47 -6.53 -9.68
C GLY A 47 -0.72 -5.55 -8.79
N TRP A 48 0.21 -4.82 -9.41
CA TRP A 48 1.02 -3.69 -8.90
C TRP A 48 2.13 -3.94 -7.88
N PHE A 49 1.88 -4.73 -6.84
CA PHE A 49 2.90 -5.11 -5.86
C PHE A 49 3.25 -6.59 -6.08
N THR A 50 4.16 -6.86 -7.02
CA THR A 50 4.74 -8.19 -7.16
C THR A 50 5.39 -8.60 -5.84
N THR A 51 5.46 -9.91 -5.55
CA THR A 51 6.04 -10.45 -4.31
C THR A 51 7.43 -9.85 -3.99
N TRP A 52 8.20 -9.51 -5.03
CA TRP A 52 9.46 -8.77 -4.90
C TRP A 52 9.24 -7.37 -4.32
N ARG A 53 8.39 -6.55 -4.97
CA ARG A 53 8.12 -5.18 -4.53
C ARG A 53 7.52 -5.13 -3.13
N ALA A 54 6.71 -6.13 -2.77
CA ALA A 54 6.20 -6.33 -1.42
C ALA A 54 7.32 -6.46 -0.39
N GLY A 55 8.26 -7.37 -0.65
CA GLY A 55 9.39 -7.61 0.25
C GLY A 55 10.29 -6.38 0.37
N LYS A 56 10.49 -5.64 -0.72
CA LYS A 56 11.19 -4.34 -0.67
C LYS A 56 10.41 -3.30 0.13
N ALA A 57 9.14 -3.09 -0.18
CA ALA A 57 8.29 -2.11 0.49
C ALA A 57 8.23 -2.37 1.98
N LEU A 58 8.02 -3.64 2.37
CA LEU A 58 7.97 -4.05 3.76
C LEU A 58 9.33 -3.86 4.42
N ARG A 59 10.44 -4.28 3.81
CA ARG A 59 11.79 -4.04 4.37
C ARG A 59 12.17 -2.55 4.46
N GLN A 60 11.57 -1.70 3.64
CA GLN A 60 11.82 -0.26 3.66
C GLN A 60 10.95 0.47 4.69
N ALA A 61 9.72 -0.02 4.89
CA ALA A 61 8.74 0.55 5.81
C ALA A 61 8.88 0.01 7.24
N ASP A 62 9.19 -1.28 7.41
CA ASP A 62 9.50 -1.97 8.67
C ASP A 62 10.90 -1.57 9.16
N LYS A 63 10.98 -0.36 9.72
CA LYS A 63 12.20 0.24 10.26
C LYS A 63 12.59 -0.41 11.58
N ASN A 64 11.60 -0.80 12.37
CA ASN A 64 11.80 -1.44 13.67
C ASN A 64 12.11 -2.94 13.55
N SER A 65 12.05 -3.52 12.33
CA SER A 65 12.22 -4.96 12.08
C SER A 65 11.27 -5.83 12.90
N SER A 66 10.09 -5.30 13.24
CA SER A 66 9.04 -6.01 13.97
C SER A 66 8.41 -7.11 13.11
N GLY A 67 8.49 -6.98 11.77
CA GLY A 67 7.80 -7.85 10.83
C GLY A 67 6.32 -7.51 10.60
N PHE A 68 5.85 -6.42 11.21
CA PHE A 68 4.52 -5.85 11.06
C PHE A 68 4.68 -4.39 10.63
N LEU A 69 3.68 -3.84 9.94
CA LEU A 69 3.60 -2.41 9.65
C LEU A 69 2.57 -1.80 10.59
N ASP A 70 3.05 -1.04 11.57
CA ASP A 70 2.20 -0.25 12.47
C ASP A 70 1.85 1.12 11.89
N ASP A 71 0.93 1.86 12.52
CA ASP A 71 0.50 3.19 12.07
C ASP A 71 1.65 4.18 11.79
N SER A 72 2.75 4.10 12.54
CA SER A 72 3.92 4.98 12.35
C SER A 72 4.75 4.54 11.14
N GLU A 73 4.69 3.26 10.77
CA GLU A 73 5.38 2.69 9.62
C GLU A 73 4.54 2.73 8.34
N ILE A 74 3.21 2.87 8.45
CA ILE A 74 2.31 3.12 7.33
C ILE A 74 2.72 4.39 6.57
N GLU A 75 3.12 5.45 7.27
CA GLU A 75 3.62 6.68 6.62
C GLU A 75 4.90 6.43 5.80
N ASN A 76 5.79 5.57 6.30
CA ASN A 76 6.99 5.16 5.56
C ASN A 76 6.63 4.32 4.33
N LEU A 77 5.63 3.44 4.45
CA LEU A 77 5.12 2.66 3.31
C LEU A 77 4.52 3.57 2.24
N ILE A 78 3.77 4.60 2.65
CA ILE A 78 3.21 5.61 1.75
C ILE A 78 4.32 6.36 1.04
N ALA A 79 5.32 6.85 1.78
CA ALA A 79 6.47 7.55 1.21
C ALA A 79 7.24 6.66 0.22
N PHE A 80 7.35 5.36 0.51
CA PHE A 80 7.95 4.39 -0.41
C PHE A 80 7.09 4.18 -1.66
N ALA A 81 5.78 4.03 -1.53
CA ALA A 81 4.86 3.91 -2.66
C ALA A 81 4.92 5.16 -3.56
N GLN A 82 5.05 6.34 -2.97
CA GLN A 82 5.25 7.57 -3.75
C GLN A 82 6.57 7.58 -4.51
N LYS A 83 7.65 7.21 -3.83
CA LYS A 83 9.01 7.28 -4.37
C LYS A 83 9.34 6.19 -5.39
N ASP A 84 8.93 4.95 -5.14
CA ASP A 84 9.34 3.76 -5.90
C ASP A 84 8.25 3.31 -6.91
N LEU A 85 6.98 3.59 -6.64
CA LEU A 85 5.84 3.20 -7.50
C LEU A 85 5.24 4.37 -8.27
N GLY A 86 5.58 5.61 -7.90
CA GLY A 86 5.01 6.82 -8.50
C GLY A 86 3.51 6.97 -8.22
N MET A 87 3.01 6.36 -7.15
CA MET A 87 1.67 6.66 -6.63
C MET A 87 1.71 8.05 -6.00
N LYS A 88 0.61 8.80 -6.08
CA LYS A 88 0.50 10.05 -5.33
C LYS A 88 -0.44 9.77 -4.17
N VAL A 89 0.09 9.81 -2.95
CA VAL A 89 -0.75 9.66 -1.76
C VAL A 89 -0.88 11.01 -1.09
N SER A 90 -2.08 11.58 -1.12
CA SER A 90 -2.34 12.90 -0.56
C SER A 90 -2.52 12.76 0.94
N THR A 91 -1.45 13.05 1.69
CA THR A 91 -1.50 13.31 3.13
C THR A 91 -1.66 14.83 3.28
N TRP A 92 -2.91 15.30 3.38
CA TRP A 92 -3.35 16.70 3.57
C TRP A 92 -2.80 17.78 2.62
#